data_AF-A0AA37FKT0-F1
#
_entry.id   AF-A0AA37FKT0-F1
#
_cell.length_a   1.000
_cell.length_b   1.000
_cell.length_c   1.000
_cell.angle_alpha   90.00
_cell.angle_beta   90.00
_cell.angle_gamma   90.00
#
_symmetry.space_group_name_H-M   'P 1'
#
loop_
_entity.id
_entity.type
_entity.pdbx_description
1 polymer ?
#
loop_
_entity_poly.entity_id
_entity_poly.type
_entity_poly.pdbx_seq_one_letter_code
_entity_poly.pdbx_strand_id
1 'polypeptide(L)' 'MRALFLLPSLLLLTACQSSNPYQADGKPLPPAPPGAANHFDRSAYPATPRDYGRYRDWAWRDLPAGSAWADGALVA' A
#
# COMPACT_ATOMS: atom_id res chain seq x y z
N MET A 1 -29.43 0.60 24.84
CA MET A 1 -28.64 -0.28 23.95
C MET A 1 -27.50 0.45 23.23
N ARG A 2 -27.71 1.64 22.61
CA ARG A 2 -26.61 2.40 21.93
C ARG A 2 -25.44 2.79 22.85
N ALA A 3 -25.71 3.14 24.10
CA ALA A 3 -24.67 3.49 25.07
C ALA A 3 -23.73 2.33 25.45
N LEU A 4 -24.18 1.07 25.30
CA LEU A 4 -23.36 -0.11 25.64
C LEU A 4 -22.17 -0.28 24.70
N PHE A 5 -22.29 0.18 23.44
CA PHE A 5 -21.21 0.10 22.45
C PHE A 5 -20.31 1.34 22.44
N LEU A 6 -20.78 2.47 22.98
CA LEU A 6 -20.03 3.72 23.03
C LEU A 6 -18.78 3.62 23.93
N LEU A 7 -18.92 3.04 25.12
CA LEU A 7 -17.80 2.87 26.06
C LEU A 7 -16.64 2.03 25.48
N PRO A 8 -16.86 0.81 24.96
CA PRO A 8 -15.77 0.01 24.41
C PRO A 8 -15.16 0.65 23.16
N SER A 9 -15.95 1.37 22.35
CA SER A 9 -15.43 2.07 21.17
C SER A 9 -14.45 3.19 21.55
N LEU A 10 -14.76 3.96 22.59
CA LEU A 10 -13.87 5.01 23.09
C LEU A 10 -12.56 4.44 23.65
N LEU A 11 -12.62 3.31 24.37
CA LEU A 11 -11.43 2.63 24.89
C LEU A 11 -10.51 2.15 23.75
N LEU A 12 -11.08 1.59 22.68
CA LEU A 12 -10.32 1.16 21.50
C LEU A 12 -9.66 2.36 20.78
N LEU A 13 -10.36 3.49 20.63
CA LEU A 13 -9.77 4.71 20.05
C LEU A 13 -8.58 5.22 20.87
N THR A 14 -8.66 5.19 22.19
CA THR A 14 -7.55 5.63 23.05
C THR A 14 -6.34 4.72 22.96
N ALA A 15 -6.52 3.43 22.70
CA ALA A 15 -5.42 2.48 22.49
C ALA A 15 -4.63 2.78 21.21
N CYS A 16 -5.26 3.36 20.18
CA CYS A 16 -4.60 3.78 18.95
C CYS A 16 -3.78 5.08 19.09
N GLN A 17 -3.84 5.77 20.23
CA GLN A 17 -3.05 6.99 20.47
C GLN A 17 -1.63 6.71 21.03
N SER A 18 -1.17 5.46 21.02
CA SER A 18 0.21 5.16 21.38
C SER A 18 1.18 5.92 20.49
N SER A 19 2.26 6.46 21.07
CA SER A 19 3.32 7.12 20.28
C SER A 19 3.78 6.22 19.15
N ASN A 20 3.63 6.70 17.91
CA ASN A 20 4.19 6.04 16.74
C ASN A 20 5.73 6.14 16.83
N PRO A 21 6.47 5.02 17.00
CA PRO A 21 7.92 5.06 17.10
C PRO A 21 8.60 5.29 15.74
N TYR A 22 7.85 5.27 14.64
CA TYR A 22 8.37 5.52 13.31
C TYR A 22 8.65 7.01 13.12
N GLN A 23 9.93 7.34 12.99
CA GLN A 23 10.34 8.64 12.49
C GLN A 23 10.23 8.64 10.97
N ALA A 24 9.67 9.72 10.40
CA ALA A 24 9.73 9.97 8.97
C ALA A 24 11.17 10.29 8.59
N ASP A 25 11.97 9.25 8.37
CA ASP A 25 13.32 9.36 7.85
C ASP A 25 13.29 9.11 6.34
N GLY A 26 13.90 10.00 5.58
CA GLY A 26 14.02 9.90 4.14
C GLY A 26 15.38 10.42 3.74
N LYS A 27 16.14 9.61 2.99
CA LYS A 27 17.34 10.11 2.31
C LYS A 27 16.94 11.23 1.36
N PRO A 28 17.76 12.28 1.22
CA PRO A 28 17.55 13.28 0.18
C PRO A 28 17.49 12.59 -1.18
N LEU A 29 16.64 13.10 -2.07
CA LEU A 29 16.60 12.63 -3.44
C LEU A 29 18.01 12.75 -4.05
N PRO A 30 18.51 11.71 -4.74
CA PRO A 30 19.76 11.82 -5.45
C PRO A 30 19.65 12.91 -6.54
N PRO A 31 20.76 13.54 -6.93
CA PRO A 31 20.75 14.48 -8.04
C PRO A 31 20.26 13.77 -9.31
N ALA A 32 19.50 14.49 -10.13
CA ALA A 32 19.03 13.96 -11.41
C ALA A 32 20.23 13.58 -12.30
N PRO A 33 20.14 12.50 -13.08
CA PRO A 33 21.17 12.15 -14.05
C PRO A 33 21.45 13.29 -15.04
N PRO A 34 22.71 13.51 -15.46
CA PRO A 34 23.03 14.47 -16.50
C PRO A 34 22.20 14.20 -17.77
N GLY A 35 21.55 15.22 -18.32
CA GLY A 35 20.76 15.09 -19.55
C GLY A 35 19.36 14.52 -19.38
N ALA A 36 18.90 14.20 -18.15
CA ALA A 36 17.53 13.74 -17.90
C ALA A 36 16.46 14.73 -18.44
N ALA A 37 16.73 16.03 -18.42
CA ALA A 37 15.84 17.04 -18.96
C ALA A 37 15.74 17.04 -20.50
N ASN A 38 16.74 16.50 -21.19
CA ASN A 38 16.86 16.54 -22.66
C ASN A 38 16.69 15.16 -23.31
N HIS A 39 16.54 14.10 -22.50
CA HIS A 39 16.40 12.74 -22.98
C HIS A 39 14.95 12.29 -22.91
N PHE A 40 14.29 12.28 -24.08
CA PHE A 40 12.96 11.70 -24.24
C PHE A 40 13.05 10.39 -25.02
N ASP A 41 12.80 9.28 -24.34
CA ASP A 41 12.73 7.96 -24.98
C ASP A 41 11.36 7.77 -25.64
N ARG A 42 11.35 7.91 -26.98
CA ARG A 42 10.14 7.70 -27.79
C ARG A 42 9.77 6.25 -27.98
N SER A 43 10.69 5.31 -27.76
CA SER A 43 10.41 3.88 -27.98
C SER A 43 9.34 3.33 -27.03
N ALA A 44 9.16 3.98 -25.88
CA ALA A 44 8.14 3.64 -24.89
C ALA A 44 6.72 4.16 -25.23
N TYR A 45 6.55 4.95 -26.31
CA TYR A 45 5.29 5.64 -26.61
C TYR A 45 4.75 5.38 -28.02
N PRO A 46 3.40 5.30 -28.19
CA PRO A 46 2.41 5.24 -27.12
C PRO A 46 2.53 3.93 -26.34
N ALA A 47 2.26 3.97 -25.04
CA ALA A 47 2.26 2.77 -24.23
C ALA A 47 1.28 1.75 -24.83
N THR A 48 1.67 0.48 -24.85
CA THR A 48 0.78 -0.59 -25.28
C THR A 48 -0.51 -0.56 -24.45
N PRO A 49 -1.70 -0.67 -25.07
CA PRO A 49 -2.96 -0.73 -24.34
C PRO A 49 -2.90 -1.83 -23.29
N ARG A 50 -3.16 -1.48 -22.02
CA ARG A 50 -3.25 -2.49 -20.97
C ARG A 50 -4.57 -3.23 -21.10
N ASP A 51 -4.48 -4.55 -21.16
CA ASP A 51 -5.64 -5.40 -20.92
C ASP A 51 -5.93 -5.41 -19.41
N TYR A 52 -6.85 -4.55 -18.98
CA TYR A 52 -7.30 -4.44 -17.59
C TYR A 52 -8.04 -5.69 -17.12
N GLY A 53 -8.59 -6.50 -18.03
CA GLY A 53 -9.29 -7.74 -17.67
C GLY A 53 -8.38 -8.76 -16.99
N ARG A 54 -7.08 -8.75 -17.30
CA ARG A 54 -6.07 -9.64 -16.67
C ARG A 54 -5.75 -9.29 -15.22
N TYR A 55 -6.13 -8.10 -14.76
CA TYR A 55 -5.85 -7.61 -13.40
C TYR A 55 -7.12 -7.58 -12.54
N ARG A 56 -8.16 -8.32 -12.93
CA ARG A 56 -9.42 -8.37 -12.18
C ARG A 56 -9.22 -9.02 -10.81
N ASP A 57 -8.41 -10.05 -10.78
CA ASP A 57 -8.16 -10.88 -9.61
C ASP A 57 -6.65 -10.83 -9.30
N TRP A 58 -6.31 -10.71 -8.02
CA TRP A 58 -4.92 -10.72 -7.56
C TRP A 58 -4.80 -11.60 -6.32
N ALA A 59 -3.64 -12.23 -6.17
CA ALA A 59 -3.28 -12.99 -4.98
C ALA A 59 -1.79 -12.82 -4.71
N TRP A 60 -1.41 -12.90 -3.44
CA TRP A 60 0.00 -13.00 -3.08
C TRP A 60 0.58 -14.29 -3.67
N ARG A 61 1.73 -14.20 -4.34
CA ARG A 61 2.47 -15.39 -4.78
C ARG A 61 3.06 -16.14 -3.58
N ASP A 62 3.63 -15.36 -2.66
CA ASP A 62 4.13 -15.80 -1.37
C ASP A 62 3.53 -14.89 -0.31
N LEU A 63 2.86 -15.46 0.71
CA LEU A 63 2.26 -14.65 1.77
C LEU A 63 3.36 -14.02 2.65
N PRO A 64 3.29 -12.71 2.94
CA PRO A 64 4.10 -12.09 3.97
C PRO A 64 3.95 -12.82 5.31
N ALA A 65 5.03 -12.87 6.11
CA ALA A 65 4.96 -13.44 7.45
C ALA A 65 3.86 -12.76 8.28
N GLY A 66 3.05 -13.56 8.97
CA GLY A 66 1.93 -13.05 9.79
C GLY A 66 0.66 -12.67 9.02
N SER A 67 0.61 -12.86 7.70
CA SER A 67 -0.56 -12.51 6.87
C SER A 67 -1.46 -13.69 6.49
N ALA A 68 -1.34 -14.85 7.18
CA ALA A 68 -2.11 -16.06 6.86
C ALA A 68 -3.64 -15.85 6.86
N TRP A 69 -4.14 -14.87 7.60
CA TRP A 69 -5.56 -14.46 7.62
C TRP A 69 -6.04 -13.84 6.30
N ALA A 70 -5.12 -13.43 5.43
CA ALA A 70 -5.39 -12.84 4.12
C ALA A 70 -5.30 -13.88 2.98
N ASP A 71 -5.24 -15.17 3.31
CA ASP A 71 -5.31 -16.23 2.30
C ASP A 71 -6.71 -16.24 1.64
N GLY A 72 -6.74 -16.10 0.31
CA GLY A 72 -7.98 -16.11 -0.46
C GLY A 72 -8.77 -17.40 -0.32
N ALA A 73 -8.12 -18.53 0.01
CA ALA A 73 -8.80 -19.78 0.31
C ALA A 73 -9.71 -19.71 1.54
N LEU A 74 -9.50 -18.74 2.44
CA LEU A 74 -10.30 -18.54 3.65
C LEU A 74 -11.49 -17.59 3.46
N VAL A 75 -11.58 -16.93 2.30
CA VAL A 75 -12.64 -15.94 2.00
C VAL A 75 -13.83 -16.59 1.26
N ALA A 76 -13.68 -17.82 0.75
CA ALA A 76 -14.67 -18.56 -0.05
C ALA A 76 -15.52 -19.54 0.76
#